data_AF-A0A554QUE0-F1
#
_entry.id   AF-A0A554QUE0-F1
#
_cell.length_a   1.000
_cell.length_b   1.000
_cell.length_c   1.000
_cell.angle_alpha   90.00
_cell.angle_beta   90.00
_cell.angle_gamma   90.00
#
_symmetry.space_group_name_H-M   'P 1'
#
loop_
_entity.id
_entity.type
_entity.pdbx_description
1 polymer ?
#
loop_
_entity_poly.entity_id
_entity_poly.type
_entity_poly.pdbx_seq_one_letter_code
_entity_poly.pdbx_strand_id
1 'polypeptide(L)'
;MWAAWAAFAVDYGVRLWLAPNRSHWFVRHLLDLAMVVVPMLRPLRLLRLVTLLAIIHRSSGQSLRGRVVVYATGASALLICVAALAMLDAERHAPGAAITSYGQALWWAMETVTTVGYGDMAPITTTGRLIAGGLMIGGIALLGIVTATLASWLVERVAEQDETAQAATRKQVADLAEEVRALTTRPRGADLASVDTDVLRRELASRGALPLGSPSEN
;
A
#
# COMPACT_ATOMS: atom_id res chain seq x y z
N MET A 1 -15.65 32.89 20.46
CA MET A 1 -16.49 31.67 20.29
C MET A 1 -17.55 31.75 19.19
N TRP A 2 -17.93 32.94 18.66
CA TRP A 2 -18.94 33.08 17.59
C TRP A 2 -18.39 32.96 16.15
N ALA A 3 -17.09 33.17 15.95
CA ALA A 3 -16.45 33.07 14.64
C ALA A 3 -16.42 31.64 14.08
N ALA A 4 -16.29 30.64 14.97
CA ALA A 4 -16.34 29.22 14.59
C ALA A 4 -17.73 28.83 14.08
N TRP A 5 -18.81 29.40 14.66
CA TRP A 5 -20.19 29.18 14.23
C TRP A 5 -20.48 29.83 12.87
N ALA A 6 -19.98 31.06 12.64
CA ALA A 6 -20.17 31.77 11.37
C ALA A 6 -19.39 31.09 10.22
N ALA A 7 -18.14 30.68 10.46
CA ALA A 7 -17.35 29.94 9.47
C ALA A 7 -18.03 28.60 9.09
N PHE A 8 -18.70 27.95 10.04
CA PHE A 8 -19.44 26.71 9.80
C PHE A 8 -20.76 26.92 9.05
N ALA A 9 -21.50 27.99 9.34
CA ALA A 9 -22.71 28.35 8.61
C ALA A 9 -22.42 28.68 7.14
N VAL A 10 -21.27 29.32 6.88
CA VAL A 10 -20.81 29.64 5.53
C VAL A 10 -20.33 28.38 4.79
N ASP A 11 -19.57 27.49 5.43
CA ASP A 11 -19.17 26.20 4.82
C ASP A 11 -20.38 25.30 4.49
N TYR A 12 -21.39 25.31 5.37
CA TYR A 12 -22.67 24.61 5.14
C TYR A 12 -23.47 25.18 3.97
N GLY A 13 -23.60 26.51 3.90
CA GLY A 13 -24.33 27.18 2.82
C GLY A 13 -23.68 26.96 1.45
N VAL A 14 -22.35 27.05 1.38
CA VAL A 14 -21.58 26.84 0.13
C VAL A 14 -21.70 25.40 -0.36
N ARG A 15 -21.63 24.41 0.55
CA ARG A 15 -21.77 22.99 0.20
C ARG A 15 -23.20 22.61 -0.19
N LEU A 16 -24.21 23.28 0.37
CA LEU A 16 -25.62 23.09 -0.02
C LEU A 16 -25.93 23.69 -1.38
N TRP A 17 -25.27 24.81 -1.74
CA TRP A 17 -25.52 25.52 -3.00
C TRP A 17 -24.83 24.86 -4.22
N LEU A 18 -23.77 24.08 -4.00
CA LEU A 18 -23.00 23.44 -5.08
C LEU A 18 -23.45 22.01 -5.48
N ALA A 19 -24.43 21.40 -4.82
CA ALA A 19 -24.79 19.99 -5.05
C ALA A 19 -26.08 19.79 -5.88
N PRO A 20 -26.01 19.29 -7.13
CA PRO A 20 -27.17 19.24 -8.06
C PRO A 20 -28.21 18.13 -7.80
N ASN A 21 -27.90 17.07 -7.03
CA ASN A 21 -28.76 15.88 -6.91
C ASN A 21 -29.10 15.52 -5.45
N ARG A 22 -30.38 15.68 -5.08
CA ARG A 22 -30.84 16.13 -3.75
C ARG A 22 -31.37 15.02 -2.84
N SER A 23 -31.81 13.89 -3.38
CA SER A 23 -32.63 12.91 -2.63
C SER A 23 -31.86 11.70 -2.10
N HIS A 24 -30.89 11.16 -2.84
CA HIS A 24 -30.11 9.99 -2.40
C HIS A 24 -29.00 10.33 -1.39
N TRP A 25 -28.58 11.60 -1.34
CA TRP A 25 -27.56 12.09 -0.42
C TRP A 25 -28.11 12.35 0.99
N PHE A 26 -29.37 12.78 1.10
CA PHE A 26 -30.05 13.12 2.35
C PHE A 26 -30.19 11.91 3.29
N VAL A 27 -30.47 10.72 2.76
CA VAL A 27 -30.66 9.51 3.59
C VAL A 27 -29.33 8.95 4.13
N ARG A 28 -28.19 9.22 3.46
CA ARG A 28 -26.85 8.88 3.99
C ARG A 28 -26.27 9.92 4.95
N HIS A 29 -26.86 11.12 5.05
CA HIS A 29 -26.40 12.21 5.93
C HIS A 29 -27.34 12.52 7.11
N LEU A 30 -28.38 11.71 7.34
CA LEU A 30 -29.26 11.85 8.52
C LEU A 30 -28.50 11.67 9.84
N LEU A 31 -27.40 10.91 9.83
CA LEU A 31 -26.48 10.77 10.97
C LEU A 31 -25.66 12.05 11.23
N ASP A 32 -25.22 12.77 10.19
CA ASP A 32 -24.53 14.05 10.34
C ASP A 32 -25.51 15.13 10.85
N LEU A 33 -26.80 15.02 10.53
CA LEU A 33 -27.87 15.91 11.03
C LEU A 33 -28.22 15.65 12.50
N ALA A 34 -28.36 14.38 12.91
CA ALA A 34 -28.63 13.99 14.30
C ALA A 34 -27.46 14.32 15.25
N MET A 35 -26.24 14.37 14.72
CA MET A 35 -25.00 14.60 15.45
C MET A 35 -24.71 16.09 15.75
N VAL A 36 -25.33 17.01 15.00
CA VAL A 36 -25.25 18.46 15.26
C VAL A 36 -26.13 18.87 16.45
N VAL A 37 -27.16 18.10 16.79
CA VAL A 37 -28.13 18.43 17.85
C VAL A 37 -27.65 17.97 19.24
N VAL A 38 -26.73 17.00 19.34
CA VAL A 38 -26.32 16.41 20.62
C VAL A 38 -24.80 16.55 20.85
N PRO A 39 -24.33 17.58 21.56
CA PRO A 39 -22.92 17.80 21.92
C PRO A 39 -22.25 16.61 22.63
N MET A 40 -23.02 15.71 23.24
CA MET A 40 -22.57 14.50 23.92
C MET A 40 -22.04 13.42 22.95
N LEU A 41 -22.36 13.50 21.65
CA LEU A 41 -21.98 12.50 20.65
C LEU A 41 -20.61 12.75 19.99
N ARG A 42 -19.85 13.77 20.42
CA ARG A 42 -18.46 14.01 19.97
C ARG A 42 -17.56 12.74 19.89
N PRO A 43 -17.59 11.76 20.82
CA PRO A 43 -16.78 10.55 20.68
C PRO A 43 -17.16 9.65 19.49
N LEU A 44 -18.39 9.71 18.98
CA LEU A 44 -18.77 8.97 17.75
C LEU A 44 -18.07 9.52 16.49
N ARG A 45 -17.38 10.67 16.57
CA ARG A 45 -16.53 11.18 15.49
C ARG A 45 -15.35 10.25 15.21
N LEU A 46 -14.88 9.50 16.22
CA LEU A 46 -13.87 8.47 16.03
C LEU A 46 -14.39 7.30 15.18
N LEU A 47 -15.67 6.96 15.34
CA LEU A 47 -16.35 5.98 14.48
C LEU A 47 -16.43 6.47 13.02
N ARG A 48 -16.54 7.79 12.80
CA ARG A 48 -16.42 8.40 11.46
C ARG A 48 -15.02 8.23 10.88
N LEU A 49 -13.96 8.36 11.68
CA LEU A 49 -12.58 8.15 11.23
C LEU A 49 -12.34 6.68 10.83
N VAL A 50 -12.87 5.74 11.60
CA VAL A 50 -12.82 4.30 11.31
C VAL A 50 -13.63 3.96 10.05
N THR A 51 -14.82 4.54 9.88
CA THR A 51 -15.64 4.32 8.68
C THR A 51 -15.09 5.02 7.44
N LEU A 52 -14.48 6.20 7.56
CA LEU A 52 -13.75 6.87 6.47
C LEU A 52 -12.53 6.06 6.04
N LEU A 53 -11.76 5.52 6.99
CA LEU A 53 -10.66 4.62 6.69
C LEU A 53 -11.15 3.34 6.01
N ALA A 54 -12.29 2.78 6.45
CA ALA A 54 -12.92 1.62 5.82
C ALA A 54 -13.48 1.91 4.41
N ILE A 55 -13.96 3.14 4.16
CA ILE A 55 -14.51 3.57 2.85
C ILE A 55 -13.39 3.88 1.86
N ILE A 56 -12.29 4.50 2.30
CA ILE A 56 -11.08 4.70 1.49
C ILE A 56 -10.49 3.34 1.11
N HIS A 57 -10.59 2.33 1.99
CA HIS A 57 -10.18 0.97 1.68
C HIS A 57 -11.11 0.21 0.73
N ARG A 58 -12.38 0.64 0.52
CA ARG A 58 -13.27 0.00 -0.47
C ARG A 58 -12.80 0.22 -1.91
N SER A 59 -11.95 1.24 -2.18
CA SER A 59 -11.32 1.43 -3.48
C SER A 59 -9.96 0.75 -3.62
N SER A 60 -9.43 0.15 -2.55
CA SER A 60 -8.19 -0.63 -2.57
C SER A 60 -8.57 -2.11 -2.65
N GLY A 61 -8.26 -2.75 -3.79
CA GLY A 61 -8.79 -4.05 -4.21
C GLY A 61 -8.74 -5.18 -3.17
N GLN A 62 -9.59 -6.19 -3.40
CA GLN A 62 -9.90 -7.38 -2.57
C GLN A 62 -8.73 -8.30 -2.18
N SER A 63 -7.50 -7.79 -2.10
CA SER A 63 -6.31 -8.50 -1.67
C SER A 63 -6.39 -8.93 -0.20
N LEU A 64 -5.86 -10.13 0.09
CA LEU A 64 -5.79 -10.72 1.43
C LEU A 64 -5.19 -9.74 2.47
N ARG A 65 -4.23 -8.92 2.06
CA ARG A 65 -3.56 -7.89 2.89
C ARG A 65 -4.54 -6.83 3.39
N GLY A 66 -5.44 -6.36 2.53
CA GLY A 66 -6.48 -5.40 2.92
C GLY A 66 -7.42 -5.94 3.98
N ARG A 67 -7.78 -7.24 3.90
CA ARG A 67 -8.59 -7.91 4.93
C ARG A 67 -7.85 -8.01 6.26
N VAL A 68 -6.58 -8.39 6.26
CA VAL A 68 -5.76 -8.49 7.48
C VAL A 68 -5.67 -7.12 8.18
N VAL A 69 -5.44 -6.04 7.45
CA VAL A 69 -5.38 -4.68 8.01
C VAL A 69 -6.74 -4.27 8.61
N VAL A 70 -7.85 -4.53 7.91
CA VAL A 70 -9.19 -4.19 8.41
C VAL A 70 -9.53 -4.96 9.69
N TYR A 71 -9.25 -6.28 9.71
CA TYR A 71 -9.46 -7.07 10.93
C TYR A 71 -8.53 -6.62 12.05
N ALA A 72 -7.27 -6.28 11.75
CA ALA A 72 -6.35 -5.75 12.73
C ALA A 72 -6.86 -4.43 13.33
N THR A 73 -7.19 -3.43 12.50
CA THR A 73 -7.71 -2.14 12.98
C THR A 73 -9.03 -2.29 13.73
N GLY A 74 -9.94 -3.13 13.24
CA GLY A 74 -11.21 -3.43 13.92
C GLY A 74 -10.99 -4.11 15.27
N ALA A 75 -10.10 -5.09 15.33
CA ALA A 75 -9.72 -5.77 16.56
C ALA A 75 -9.03 -4.82 17.55
N SER A 76 -8.19 -3.89 17.09
CA SER A 76 -7.59 -2.86 17.94
C SER A 76 -8.63 -1.93 18.55
N ALA A 77 -9.56 -1.43 17.73
CA ALA A 77 -10.61 -0.53 18.21
C ALA A 77 -11.49 -1.25 19.24
N LEU A 78 -11.85 -2.51 18.98
CA LEU A 78 -12.59 -3.34 19.93
C LEU A 78 -11.79 -3.57 21.22
N LEU A 79 -10.51 -3.92 21.11
CA LEU A 79 -9.62 -4.16 22.24
C LEU A 79 -9.50 -2.91 23.13
N ILE A 80 -9.31 -1.72 22.53
CA ILE A 80 -9.25 -0.44 23.25
C ILE A 80 -10.57 -0.17 23.97
N CYS A 81 -11.72 -0.34 23.31
CA CYS A 81 -13.02 -0.12 23.91
C CYS A 81 -13.30 -1.07 25.08
N VAL A 82 -12.99 -2.36 24.91
CA VAL A 82 -13.17 -3.39 25.95
C VAL A 82 -12.23 -3.13 27.12
N ALA A 83 -10.96 -2.82 26.86
CA ALA A 83 -9.99 -2.51 27.90
C ALA A 83 -10.38 -1.24 28.67
N ALA A 84 -10.85 -0.20 28.00
CA ALA A 84 -11.34 1.02 28.66
C ALA A 84 -12.54 0.74 29.57
N LEU A 85 -13.51 -0.08 29.13
CA LEU A 85 -14.65 -0.45 29.97
C LEU A 85 -14.25 -1.32 31.17
N ALA A 86 -13.41 -2.34 30.93
CA ALA A 86 -12.93 -3.22 31.99
C ALA A 86 -12.08 -2.46 33.02
N MET A 87 -11.25 -1.53 32.55
CA MET A 87 -10.42 -0.68 33.40
C MET A 87 -11.26 0.29 34.23
N LEU A 88 -12.27 0.90 33.62
CA LEU A 88 -13.21 1.75 34.34
C LEU A 88 -13.94 0.96 35.42
N ASP A 89 -14.42 -0.24 35.12
CA ASP A 89 -15.13 -1.06 36.09
C ASP A 89 -14.24 -1.48 37.28
N ALA A 90 -12.98 -1.84 36.99
CA ALA A 90 -12.00 -2.21 38.00
C ALA A 90 -11.58 -1.04 38.90
N GLU A 91 -11.37 0.16 38.35
CA GLU A 91 -10.81 1.29 39.11
C GLU A 91 -11.85 2.25 39.68
N ARG A 92 -13.05 2.38 39.10
CA ARG A 92 -14.02 3.43 39.47
C ARG A 92 -14.46 3.41 40.94
N HIS A 93 -14.35 2.26 41.60
CA HIS A 93 -14.74 2.08 43.00
C HIS A 93 -13.55 2.11 43.96
N ALA A 94 -12.31 2.23 43.45
CA ALA A 94 -11.11 2.22 44.27
C ALA A 94 -10.79 3.64 44.81
N PRO A 95 -10.52 3.78 46.12
CA PRO A 95 -10.16 5.07 46.69
C PRO A 95 -8.79 5.54 46.17
N GLY A 96 -8.77 6.74 45.57
CA GLY A 96 -7.56 7.32 44.98
C GLY A 96 -7.30 6.96 43.51
N ALA A 97 -8.25 6.30 42.83
CA ALA A 97 -8.13 6.00 41.41
C ALA A 97 -8.15 7.28 40.54
N ALA A 98 -7.20 7.38 39.60
CA ALA A 98 -7.16 8.45 38.60
C ALA A 98 -8.23 8.25 37.51
N ILE A 99 -8.60 6.99 37.23
CA ILE A 99 -9.50 6.61 36.13
C ILE A 99 -10.93 6.46 36.67
N THR A 100 -11.70 7.55 36.60
CA THR A 100 -13.07 7.61 37.17
C THR A 100 -14.17 7.81 36.13
N SER A 101 -13.80 8.14 34.89
CA SER A 101 -14.75 8.33 33.79
C SER A 101 -14.32 7.59 32.53
N TYR A 102 -15.29 7.27 31.66
CA TYR A 102 -15.02 6.53 30.42
C TYR A 102 -14.02 7.25 29.51
N GLY A 103 -14.07 8.58 29.43
CA GLY A 103 -13.11 9.35 28.63
C GLY A 103 -11.67 9.18 29.10
N GLN A 104 -11.45 9.12 30.42
CA GLN A 104 -10.14 8.88 31.01
C GLN A 104 -9.65 7.45 30.80
N ALA A 105 -10.55 6.48 30.93
CA ALA A 105 -10.23 5.08 30.65
C ALA A 105 -9.89 4.87 29.16
N LEU A 106 -10.56 5.58 28.25
CA LEU A 106 -10.26 5.55 26.83
C LEU A 106 -8.91 6.21 26.50
N TRP A 107 -8.62 7.36 27.12
CA TRP A 107 -7.31 8.01 27.02
C TRP A 107 -6.19 7.07 27.45
N TRP A 108 -6.32 6.49 28.64
CA TRP A 108 -5.39 5.49 29.17
C TRP A 108 -5.20 4.27 28.24
N ALA A 109 -6.31 3.74 27.72
CA ALA A 109 -6.25 2.59 26.83
C ALA A 109 -5.54 2.92 25.51
N MET A 110 -5.74 4.13 24.97
CA MET A 110 -5.05 4.58 23.77
C MET A 110 -3.54 4.73 24.01
N GLU A 111 -3.11 5.45 25.04
CA GLU A 111 -1.68 5.63 25.32
C GLU A 111 -0.96 4.30 25.61
N THR A 112 -1.65 3.35 26.25
CA THR A 112 -1.10 2.04 26.60
C THR A 112 -0.95 1.18 25.36
N VAL A 113 -1.96 1.13 24.48
CA VAL A 113 -1.89 0.32 23.26
C VAL A 113 -0.89 0.89 22.24
N THR A 114 -0.71 2.22 22.21
CA THR A 114 0.31 2.88 21.38
C THR A 114 1.69 2.87 22.04
N THR A 115 1.84 2.22 23.19
CA THR A 115 3.10 2.13 23.95
C THR A 115 3.71 3.49 24.34
N VAL A 116 2.89 4.53 24.44
CA VAL A 116 3.31 5.87 24.87
C VAL A 116 3.42 5.90 26.39
N GLY A 117 2.33 5.54 27.07
CA GLY A 117 2.25 5.43 28.53
C GLY A 117 2.79 6.65 29.28
N TYR A 118 2.07 7.77 29.27
CA TYR A 118 2.50 8.97 29.99
C TYR A 118 2.61 8.73 31.50
N GLY A 119 1.83 7.79 32.03
CA GLY A 119 1.87 7.38 33.43
C GLY A 119 1.13 8.33 34.37
N ASP A 120 0.38 9.28 33.82
CA ASP A 120 -0.53 10.17 34.55
C ASP A 120 -1.74 9.42 35.12
N MET A 121 -2.19 8.35 34.44
CA MET A 121 -3.35 7.56 34.84
C MET A 121 -3.00 6.07 34.96
N ALA A 122 -2.38 5.65 36.07
CA ALA A 122 -2.01 4.25 36.28
C ALA A 122 -3.05 3.43 37.09
N PRO A 123 -3.28 2.14 36.78
CA PRO A 123 -4.07 1.24 37.61
C PRO A 123 -3.50 1.11 39.02
N ILE A 124 -4.32 1.31 40.05
CA ILE A 124 -3.93 1.03 41.43
C ILE A 124 -4.44 -0.35 41.90
N THR A 125 -5.50 -0.88 41.28
CA THR A 125 -6.08 -2.17 41.66
C THR A 125 -5.33 -3.35 41.03
N THR A 126 -5.33 -4.49 41.73
CA THR A 126 -4.75 -5.74 41.19
C THR A 126 -5.43 -6.17 39.89
N THR A 127 -6.76 -6.06 39.82
CA THR A 127 -7.54 -6.38 38.62
C THR A 127 -7.20 -5.44 37.46
N GLY A 128 -7.11 -4.13 37.72
CA GLY A 128 -6.70 -3.14 36.72
C GLY A 128 -5.30 -3.40 36.17
N ARG A 129 -4.35 -3.84 37.01
CA ARG A 129 -3.01 -4.24 36.56
C ARG A 129 -3.00 -5.47 35.68
N LEU A 130 -3.85 -6.46 35.95
CA LEU A 130 -4.00 -7.64 35.07
C LEU A 130 -4.56 -7.24 33.70
N ILE A 131 -5.57 -6.37 33.68
CA ILE A 131 -6.15 -5.81 32.44
C ILE A 131 -5.08 -5.03 31.66
N ALA A 132 -4.31 -4.20 32.35
CA ALA A 132 -3.19 -3.45 31.77
C ALA A 132 -2.15 -4.37 31.12
N GLY A 133 -1.75 -5.45 31.80
CA GLY A 133 -0.84 -6.45 31.24
C GLY A 133 -1.38 -7.10 29.97
N GLY A 134 -2.67 -7.47 29.96
CA GLY A 134 -3.32 -8.01 28.76
C GLY A 134 -3.35 -7.00 27.60
N LEU A 135 -3.64 -5.73 27.90
CA LEU A 135 -3.66 -4.66 26.90
C LEU A 135 -2.27 -4.40 26.31
N MET A 136 -1.20 -4.44 27.13
CA MET A 136 0.18 -4.29 26.67
C MET A 136 0.57 -5.39 25.68
N ILE A 137 0.25 -6.65 25.99
CA ILE A 137 0.49 -7.78 25.07
C ILE A 137 -0.27 -7.56 23.75
N GLY A 138 -1.54 -7.14 23.84
CA GLY A 138 -2.35 -6.83 22.66
C GLY A 138 -1.78 -5.68 21.81
N GLY A 139 -1.24 -4.63 22.44
CA GLY A 139 -0.59 -3.52 21.75
C GLY A 139 0.66 -3.94 20.98
N ILE A 140 1.53 -4.75 21.60
CA ILE A 140 2.73 -5.29 20.94
C ILE A 140 2.35 -6.19 19.77
N ALA A 141 1.35 -7.07 19.94
CA ALA A 141 0.86 -7.93 18.86
C ALA A 141 0.37 -7.11 17.66
N LEU A 142 -0.35 -6.01 17.91
CA LEU A 142 -0.82 -5.11 16.87
C LEU A 142 0.33 -4.46 16.09
N LEU A 143 1.34 -3.93 16.80
CA LEU A 143 2.53 -3.36 16.17
C LEU A 143 3.27 -4.41 15.31
N GLY A 144 3.31 -5.67 15.77
CA GLY A 144 3.84 -6.79 15.00
C GLY A 144 3.10 -7.02 13.69
N ILE A 145 1.75 -7.00 13.71
CA ILE A 145 0.93 -7.17 12.49
C ILE A 145 1.19 -6.04 11.48
N VAL A 146 1.25 -4.80 11.93
CA VAL A 146 1.54 -3.65 11.06
C VAL A 146 2.92 -3.80 10.42
N THR A 147 3.93 -4.14 11.23
CA THR A 147 5.31 -4.35 10.77
C THR A 147 5.39 -5.49 9.75
N ALA A 148 4.77 -6.64 10.03
CA ALA A 148 4.74 -7.79 9.13
C ALA A 148 4.03 -7.48 7.80
N THR A 149 2.97 -6.67 7.84
CA THR A 149 2.24 -6.24 6.64
C THR A 149 3.12 -5.34 5.77
N LEU A 150 3.83 -4.38 6.38
CA LEU A 150 4.77 -3.50 5.67
C LEU A 150 5.95 -4.29 5.08
N ALA A 151 6.52 -5.22 5.86
CA ALA A 151 7.59 -6.10 5.37
C ALA A 151 7.14 -6.93 4.17
N SER A 152 5.95 -7.54 4.26
CA SER A 152 5.37 -8.32 3.17
C SER A 152 5.12 -7.47 1.92
N TRP A 153 4.70 -6.22 2.08
CA TRP A 153 4.53 -5.29 0.96
C TRP A 153 5.87 -4.93 0.32
N LEU A 154 6.90 -4.66 1.12
CA LEU A 154 8.23 -4.34 0.61
C LEU A 154 8.84 -5.52 -0.16
N VAL A 155 8.75 -6.73 0.39
CA VAL A 155 9.25 -7.95 -0.27
C VAL A 155 8.57 -8.17 -1.61
N GLU A 156 7.24 -8.00 -1.69
CA GLU A 156 6.51 -8.08 -2.96
C GLU A 156 7.02 -7.06 -3.97
N ARG A 157 7.22 -5.81 -3.55
CA ARG A 157 7.70 -4.74 -4.43
C ARG A 157 9.09 -5.00 -4.97
N VAL A 158 9.97 -5.57 -4.15
CA VAL A 158 11.31 -5.97 -4.57
C VAL A 158 11.24 -7.14 -5.55
N ALA A 159 10.40 -8.15 -5.28
CA ALA A 159 10.21 -9.29 -6.17
C ALA A 159 9.64 -8.88 -7.55
N GLU A 160 8.65 -7.97 -7.59
CA GLU A 160 8.11 -7.40 -8.84
C GLU A 160 9.21 -6.68 -9.65
N GLN A 161 10.09 -5.92 -8.98
CA GLN A 161 11.21 -5.25 -9.63
C GLN A 161 12.24 -6.26 -10.19
N ASP A 162 12.59 -7.29 -9.43
CA ASP A 162 13.52 -8.33 -9.88
C ASP A 162 12.96 -9.11 -11.08
N GLU A 163 11.67 -9.46 -11.08
CA GLU A 163 11.03 -10.15 -12.21
C GLU A 163 11.06 -9.30 -13.49
N THR A 164 10.75 -8.01 -13.39
CA THR A 164 10.79 -7.11 -14.57
C THR A 164 12.22 -6.92 -15.09
N ALA A 165 13.21 -6.82 -14.20
CA ALA A 165 14.62 -6.72 -14.58
C ALA A 165 15.12 -8.02 -15.25
N GLN A 166 14.74 -9.19 -14.72
CA GLN A 166 15.07 -10.49 -15.31
C GLN A 166 14.37 -10.70 -16.65
N ALA A 167 13.11 -10.29 -16.79
CA ALA A 167 12.37 -10.37 -18.05
C ALA A 167 13.03 -9.51 -19.14
N ALA A 168 13.48 -8.29 -18.80
CA ALA A 168 14.22 -7.43 -19.72
C ALA A 168 15.56 -8.06 -20.14
N THR A 169 16.31 -8.63 -19.19
CA THR A 169 17.58 -9.31 -19.45
C THR A 169 17.38 -10.55 -20.34
N ARG A 170 16.37 -11.37 -20.04
CA ARG A 170 16.05 -12.58 -20.82
C ARG A 170 15.66 -12.25 -22.26
N LYS A 171 14.94 -11.14 -22.46
CA LYS A 171 14.61 -10.64 -23.80
C LYS A 171 15.86 -10.23 -24.56
N GLN A 172 16.77 -9.47 -23.94
CA GLN A 172 18.05 -9.09 -24.56
C GLN A 172 18.89 -10.31 -24.96
N VAL A 173 18.96 -11.35 -24.11
CA VAL A 173 19.66 -12.60 -24.44
C VAL A 173 19.00 -13.33 -25.61
N ALA A 174 17.68 -13.36 -25.67
CA ALA A 174 16.94 -13.97 -26.78
C ALA A 174 17.18 -13.24 -28.11
N ASP A 175 17.10 -11.91 -28.09
CA ASP A 175 17.34 -11.06 -29.26
C ASP A 175 18.79 -11.24 -29.77
N LEU A 176 19.77 -11.25 -28.87
CA LEU A 176 21.18 -11.48 -29.23
C LEU A 176 21.43 -12.90 -29.76
N ALA A 177 20.78 -13.91 -29.19
CA ALA A 177 20.88 -15.28 -29.67
C ALA A 177 20.32 -15.44 -31.09
N GLU A 178 19.24 -14.72 -31.41
CA GLU A 178 18.66 -14.67 -32.76
C GLU A 178 19.61 -13.98 -33.75
N GLU A 179 20.22 -12.86 -33.36
CA GLU A 179 21.22 -12.16 -34.17
C GLU A 179 22.45 -13.04 -34.47
N VAL A 180 23.00 -13.71 -33.45
CA VAL A 180 24.10 -14.67 -33.63
C VAL A 180 23.70 -15.79 -34.58
N ARG A 181 22.46 -16.30 -34.48
CA ARG A 181 21.96 -17.36 -35.36
C ARG A 181 21.86 -16.87 -36.81
N ALA A 182 21.34 -15.67 -37.03
CA ALA A 182 21.23 -15.04 -38.34
C ALA A 182 22.61 -14.79 -38.99
N LEU A 183 23.61 -14.41 -38.19
CA LEU A 183 24.99 -14.24 -38.67
C LEU A 183 25.67 -15.59 -38.97
N THR A 184 25.34 -16.64 -38.23
CA THR A 184 25.92 -17.98 -38.43
C THR A 184 25.31 -18.71 -39.62
N THR A 185 24.02 -18.52 -39.90
CA THR A 185 23.34 -19.06 -41.08
C THR A 185 23.61 -18.25 -42.34
N ARG A 186 24.14 -17.03 -42.22
CA ARG A 186 24.70 -16.26 -43.34
C ARG A 186 25.80 -17.13 -43.96
N PRO A 187 25.64 -17.64 -45.18
CA PRO A 187 26.65 -18.49 -45.78
C PRO A 187 27.93 -17.67 -45.88
N ARG A 188 29.00 -18.06 -45.18
CA ARG A 188 30.34 -17.45 -45.37
C ARG A 188 30.77 -17.46 -46.85
N GLY A 189 30.18 -18.35 -47.65
CA GLY A 189 30.37 -18.41 -49.10
C GLY A 189 29.58 -17.38 -49.91
N ALA A 190 28.58 -16.69 -49.35
CA ALA A 190 27.84 -15.64 -50.07
C ALA A 190 28.68 -14.36 -50.22
N ASP A 191 29.48 -14.01 -49.20
CA ASP A 191 30.47 -12.93 -49.35
C ASP A 191 31.52 -13.32 -50.39
N LEU A 192 32.02 -14.57 -50.37
CA LEU A 192 32.98 -15.06 -51.37
C LEU A 192 32.39 -15.25 -52.78
N ALA A 193 31.07 -15.41 -52.92
CA ALA A 193 30.38 -15.45 -54.21
C ALA A 193 30.01 -14.05 -54.73
N SER A 194 29.89 -13.06 -53.84
CA SER A 194 29.73 -11.65 -54.18
C SER A 194 31.05 -10.91 -54.37
N VAL A 195 32.18 -11.51 -53.94
CA VAL A 195 33.50 -11.19 -54.48
C VAL A 195 33.40 -11.54 -55.96
N ASP A 196 33.07 -10.52 -56.74
CA ASP A 196 32.79 -10.61 -58.14
C ASP A 196 34.03 -11.21 -58.82
N THR A 197 33.94 -12.51 -59.11
CA THR A 197 35.04 -13.24 -59.74
C THR A 197 35.37 -12.63 -61.09
N ASP A 198 34.44 -11.91 -61.74
CA ASP A 198 34.72 -11.15 -62.96
C ASP A 198 35.51 -9.86 -62.68
N VAL A 199 35.30 -9.19 -61.55
CA VAL A 199 36.17 -8.07 -61.12
C VAL A 199 37.57 -8.58 -60.82
N LEU A 200 37.69 -9.67 -60.04
CA LEU A 200 38.98 -10.28 -59.71
C LEU A 200 39.69 -10.83 -60.96
N ARG A 201 38.94 -11.40 -61.91
CA ARG A 201 39.45 -11.90 -63.20
C ARG A 201 39.85 -10.78 -64.15
N ARG A 202 39.12 -9.65 -64.16
CA ARG A 202 39.52 -8.43 -64.89
C ARG A 202 40.77 -7.81 -64.30
N GLU A 203 40.90 -7.78 -62.97
CA GLU A 203 42.11 -7.29 -62.30
C GLU A 203 43.32 -8.19 -62.56
N LEU A 204 43.16 -9.51 -62.50
CA LEU A 204 44.21 -10.48 -62.83
C LEU A 204 44.59 -10.49 -64.32
N ALA A 205 43.61 -10.28 -65.22
CA ALA A 205 43.86 -10.11 -66.66
C ALA A 205 44.57 -8.79 -66.98
N SER A 206 44.22 -7.70 -66.28
CA SER A 206 44.92 -6.40 -66.38
C SER A 206 46.35 -6.46 -65.85
N ARG A 207 46.62 -7.39 -64.92
CA ARG A 207 47.96 -7.69 -64.39
C ARG A 207 48.71 -8.76 -65.16
N GLY A 208 48.17 -9.26 -66.29
CA GLY A 208 48.90 -10.11 -67.24
C GLY A 208 49.19 -11.54 -66.77
N ALA A 209 48.38 -12.11 -65.88
CA ALA A 209 48.78 -13.34 -65.15
C ALA A 209 48.26 -14.70 -65.69
N LEU A 210 47.47 -14.81 -66.77
CA LEU A 210 47.07 -16.13 -67.32
C LEU A 210 46.92 -16.16 -68.86
N PRO A 211 47.53 -17.14 -69.57
CA PRO A 211 47.39 -17.32 -71.01
C PRO A 211 46.06 -18.02 -71.36
N LEU A 212 45.31 -17.46 -72.31
CA LEU A 212 44.09 -18.05 -72.85
C LEU A 212 44.44 -19.25 -73.74
N GLY A 213 44.14 -20.46 -73.28
CA GLY A 213 44.09 -21.65 -74.14
C GLY A 213 42.86 -21.61 -75.03
N SER A 214 43.06 -21.62 -76.34
CA SER A 214 42.02 -21.61 -77.38
C SER A 214 41.20 -22.92 -77.39
N PRO A 215 39.92 -22.89 -77.79
CA PRO A 215 39.11 -24.09 -77.95
C PRO A 215 39.60 -24.92 -79.14
N SER A 216 39.52 -26.24 -78.98
CA SER A 216 39.91 -27.29 -79.91
C SER A 216 39.28 -27.18 -81.30
N GLU A 217 40.10 -27.31 -82.35
CA GLU A 217 39.71 -27.80 -83.67
C GLU A 217 40.40 -29.14 -83.94
N ASN A 218 39.59 -30.14 -84.32
CA ASN A 218 39.84 -31.54 -84.71
C ASN A 218 40.27 -32.56 -83.65
#